data_AF-A0A3P7K0L7-F1
#
_entry.id   AF-A0A3P7K0L7-F1
#
_cell.length_a   1.000
_cell.length_b   1.000
_cell.length_c   1.000
_cell.angle_alpha   90.00
_cell.angle_beta   90.00
_cell.angle_gamma   90.00
#
_symmetry.space_group_name_H-M   'P 1'
#
loop_
_entity.id
_entity.type
_entity.pdbx_description
1 polymer ?
#
loop_
_entity_poly.entity_id
_entity_poly.type
_entity_poly.pdbx_seq_one_letter_code
_entity_poly.pdbx_strand_id
1 'polypeptide(L)'
;MHHEAADQYVISLQKSLKDFLFDTALALYERLIENDPTNNPLNTLYLRRLADIRYTQGGQENIDLARAYYEQAAKLNPADLHALYGIVLVSFNAIFY
;
A
#
# COMPACT_ATOMS: atom_id res chain seq x y z
N MET A 1 16.57 -2.74 32.85
CA MET A 1 17.47 -2.09 31.88
C MET A 1 17.95 -3.03 30.77
N HIS A 2 18.60 -4.18 31.04
CA HIS A 2 19.11 -5.04 29.95
C HIS A 2 18.04 -5.79 29.11
N HIS A 3 16.90 -6.17 29.68
CA HIS A 3 15.83 -6.87 28.95
C HIS A 3 15.08 -5.95 27.97
N GLU A 4 14.84 -4.70 28.40
CA GLU A 4 14.10 -3.68 27.65
C GLU A 4 14.86 -3.22 26.38
N ALA A 5 16.19 -3.16 26.44
CA ALA A 5 17.02 -2.84 25.27
C ALA A 5 17.00 -3.96 24.22
N ALA A 6 16.92 -5.23 24.64
CA ALA A 6 16.79 -6.35 23.73
C ALA A 6 15.40 -6.36 23.05
N ASP A 7 14.35 -6.07 23.81
CA ASP A 7 12.97 -5.98 23.29
C ASP A 7 12.85 -4.83 22.25
N GLN A 8 13.45 -3.67 22.53
CA GLN A 8 13.49 -2.56 21.57
C GLN A 8 14.25 -2.91 20.28
N TYR A 9 15.36 -3.64 20.39
CA TYR A 9 16.12 -4.09 19.22
C TYR A 9 15.30 -5.03 18.34
N VAL A 10 14.59 -6.01 18.92
CA VAL A 10 13.71 -6.91 18.17
C VAL A 10 12.60 -6.14 17.45
N ILE A 11 11.97 -5.18 18.12
CA ILE A 11 10.93 -4.32 17.51
C ILE A 11 11.50 -3.51 16.33
N SER A 12 12.70 -2.93 16.49
CA SER A 12 13.35 -2.17 15.42
C SER A 12 13.69 -3.03 14.20
N LEU A 13 14.15 -4.27 14.42
CA LEU A 13 14.45 -5.21 13.35
C LEU A 13 13.17 -5.67 12.63
N GLN A 14 12.11 -5.96 13.38
CA GLN A 14 10.82 -6.33 12.79
C GLN A 14 10.25 -5.20 11.94
N LYS A 15 10.37 -3.95 12.40
CA LYS A 15 9.98 -2.78 11.61
C LYS A 15 10.81 -2.67 10.34
N SER A 16 12.14 -2.72 10.45
CA SER A 16 13.04 -2.62 9.30
C SER A 16 12.81 -3.74 8.28
N LEU A 17 12.53 -4.96 8.74
CA LEU A 17 12.20 -6.09 7.88
C LEU A 17 10.87 -5.85 7.15
N LYS A 18 9.86 -5.35 7.86
CA LYS A 18 8.56 -5.02 7.27
C LYS A 18 8.69 -3.94 6.19
N ASP A 19 9.47 -2.89 6.47
CA ASP A 19 9.72 -1.79 5.52
C ASP A 19 10.42 -2.31 4.26
N PHE A 20 11.46 -3.14 4.41
CA PHE A 20 12.14 -3.78 3.28
C PHE A 20 11.21 -4.67 2.43
N LEU A 21 10.35 -5.44 3.08
CA LEU A 21 9.38 -6.30 2.39
C LEU A 21 8.35 -5.47 1.63
N PHE A 22 7.95 -4.31 2.17
CA PHE A 22 7.06 -3.38 1.47
C PHE A 22 7.72 -2.79 0.24
N ASP A 23 8.95 -2.28 0.35
CA ASP A 23 9.66 -1.70 -0.79
C ASP A 23 9.84 -2.73 -1.92
N THR A 24 10.16 -3.97 -1.54
CA THR A 24 10.29 -5.08 -2.49
C THR A 24 8.94 -5.39 -3.16
N ALA A 25 7.86 -5.48 -2.39
CA ALA A 25 6.53 -5.77 -2.92
C ALA A 25 6.03 -4.66 -3.85
N LEU A 26 6.26 -3.40 -3.50
CA LEU A 26 5.90 -2.23 -4.31
C LEU A 26 6.58 -2.30 -5.68
N ALA A 27 7.90 -2.45 -5.70
CA ALA A 27 8.68 -2.53 -6.93
C ALA A 27 8.25 -3.71 -7.84
N LEU A 28 7.90 -4.85 -7.25
CA LEU A 28 7.41 -6.01 -8.00
C LEU A 28 6.05 -5.74 -8.65
N TYR A 29 5.09 -5.18 -7.89
CA TYR A 29 3.76 -4.89 -8.43
C TYR A 29 3.79 -3.77 -9.48
N GLU A 30 4.57 -2.72 -9.28
CA GLU A 30 4.79 -1.65 -10.26
C GLU A 30 5.32 -2.24 -11.57
N ARG A 31 6.36 -3.07 -11.49
CA ARG A 31 6.91 -3.76 -12.66
C ARG A 31 5.91 -4.67 -13.37
N LEU A 32 5.05 -5.38 -12.62
CA LEU A 32 4.02 -6.24 -13.21
C LEU A 32 2.98 -5.43 -13.99
N ILE A 33 2.58 -4.27 -13.48
CA ILE A 33 1.65 -3.36 -14.16
C ILE A 33 2.32 -2.75 -15.39
N GLU A 34 3.56 -2.28 -15.28
CA GLU A 34 4.32 -1.68 -16.39
C GLU A 34 4.47 -2.63 -17.58
N ASN A 35 4.68 -3.92 -17.33
CA ASN A 35 4.85 -4.92 -18.38
C ASN A 35 3.59 -5.12 -19.24
N ASP A 36 2.40 -5.00 -18.65
CA ASP A 36 1.13 -5.11 -19.37
C ASP A 36 0.05 -4.26 -18.68
N PRO A 37 -0.02 -2.95 -18.97
CA PRO A 37 -0.80 -2.00 -18.19
C PRO A 37 -2.32 -2.09 -18.39
N THR A 38 -2.79 -2.71 -19.47
CA THR A 38 -4.22 -2.67 -19.84
C THR A 38 -4.84 -4.03 -20.15
N ASN A 39 -4.04 -5.05 -20.51
CA ASN A 39 -4.60 -6.35 -20.91
C ASN A 39 -4.54 -7.40 -19.80
N ASN A 40 -3.81 -7.12 -18.71
CA ASN A 40 -3.70 -8.06 -17.60
C ASN A 40 -4.89 -7.92 -16.63
N PRO A 41 -5.75 -8.94 -16.49
CA PRO A 41 -6.89 -8.89 -15.58
C PRO A 41 -6.49 -8.79 -14.10
N LEU A 42 -5.23 -9.06 -13.76
CA LEU A 42 -4.69 -8.94 -12.41
C LEU A 42 -4.24 -7.52 -12.06
N ASN A 43 -4.24 -6.56 -13.00
CA ASN A 43 -3.79 -5.20 -12.72
C ASN A 43 -4.61 -4.51 -11.63
N THR A 44 -5.93 -4.72 -11.61
CA THR A 44 -6.79 -4.23 -10.53
C THR A 44 -6.32 -4.77 -9.17
N LEU A 45 -5.93 -6.05 -9.11
CA LEU A 45 -5.41 -6.66 -7.89
C LEU A 45 -4.05 -6.07 -7.50
N TYR A 46 -3.14 -5.85 -8.45
CA TYR A 46 -1.82 -5.28 -8.18
C TYR A 46 -1.90 -3.83 -7.70
N LEU A 47 -2.72 -3.00 -8.35
CA LEU A 47 -2.98 -1.62 -7.93
C LEU A 47 -3.57 -1.59 -6.51
N ARG A 48 -4.51 -2.49 -6.20
CA ARG A 48 -5.03 -2.61 -4.84
C ARG A 48 -3.93 -2.96 -3.83
N ARG A 49 -3.02 -3.88 -4.15
CA ARG A 49 -1.92 -4.24 -3.26
C ARG A 49 -0.94 -3.09 -3.04
N LEU A 50 -0.63 -2.33 -4.10
CA LEU A 50 0.15 -1.09 -3.98
C LEU A 50 -0.53 -0.10 -3.03
N ALA A 51 -1.84 0.08 -3.17
CA ALA A 51 -2.62 0.96 -2.31
C ALA A 51 -2.64 0.50 -0.84
N ASP A 52 -2.89 -0.79 -0.60
CA ASP A 52 -2.90 -1.40 0.74
C ASP A 52 -1.56 -1.19 1.47
N ILE A 53 -0.45 -1.42 0.76
CA ILE A 53 0.91 -1.26 1.30
C ILE A 53 1.18 0.19 1.67
N ARG A 54 0.93 1.12 0.74
CA ARG A 54 1.13 2.57 0.98
C ARG A 54 0.26 3.06 2.14
N TYR A 55 -1.00 2.66 2.17
CA TYR A 55 -1.89 2.99 3.27
C TYR A 55 -1.36 2.48 4.62
N THR A 56 -0.82 1.26 4.65
CA THR A 56 -0.24 0.65 5.86
C THR A 56 1.05 1.33 6.32
N GLN A 57 1.86 1.85 5.40
CA GLN A 57 3.07 2.61 5.72
C GLN A 57 2.74 3.96 6.39
N GLY A 58 1.57 4.53 6.09
CA GLY A 58 1.09 5.76 6.70
C GLY A 58 1.93 6.99 6.35
N GLY A 59 1.57 8.14 6.93
CA GLY A 59 2.14 9.43 6.54
C GLY A 59 1.50 9.99 5.26
N GLN A 60 1.45 11.31 5.15
CA GLN A 60 0.63 12.00 4.15
C GLN A 60 0.96 11.56 2.71
N GLU A 61 2.24 11.50 2.35
CA GLU A 61 2.68 11.08 1.02
C GLU A 61 2.19 9.68 0.65
N ASN A 62 2.30 8.71 1.57
CA ASN A 62 1.83 7.37 1.29
C ASN A 62 0.30 7.29 1.24
N ILE A 63 -0.42 8.11 2.01
CA ILE A 63 -1.89 8.18 1.92
C ILE A 63 -2.31 8.73 0.55
N ASP A 64 -1.62 9.73 0.02
CA ASP A 64 -1.92 10.29 -1.30
C ASP A 64 -1.59 9.29 -2.43
N LEU A 65 -0.48 8.56 -2.32
CA LEU A 65 -0.15 7.46 -3.24
C LEU A 65 -1.17 6.32 -3.15
N ALA A 66 -1.60 5.95 -1.94
CA ALA A 66 -2.62 4.93 -1.74
C ALA A 66 -3.95 5.33 -2.41
N ARG A 67 -4.37 6.60 -2.27
CA ARG A 67 -5.54 7.14 -2.96
C ARG A 67 -5.41 6.99 -4.48
N ALA A 68 -4.29 7.43 -5.05
CA ALA A 68 -4.05 7.34 -6.48
C ALA A 68 -4.14 5.89 -7.01
N TYR A 69 -3.59 4.93 -6.27
CA TYR A 69 -3.66 3.52 -6.65
C TYR A 69 -5.07 2.91 -6.52
N TYR A 70 -5.81 3.23 -5.46
CA TYR A 70 -7.22 2.79 -5.35
C TYR A 70 -8.09 3.39 -6.45
N GLU A 71 -7.90 4.65 -6.81
CA GLU A 71 -8.63 5.29 -7.92
C GLU A 71 -8.31 4.63 -9.26
N GLN A 72 -7.05 4.29 -9.52
CA GLN A 72 -6.66 3.55 -10.72
C GLN A 72 -7.30 2.16 -10.75
N ALA A 73 -7.32 1.44 -9.63
CA ALA A 73 -7.97 0.13 -9.53
C ALA A 73 -9.49 0.25 -9.81
N ALA A 74 -10.15 1.25 -9.24
CA ALA A 74 -11.57 1.51 -9.49
C ALA A 74 -11.85 1.95 -10.94
N LYS A 75 -10.92 2.63 -11.61
CA LYS A 75 -11.03 2.95 -13.04
C LYS A 75 -10.96 1.70 -13.92
N LEU A 76 -10.07 0.76 -13.60
CA LEU A 76 -9.95 -0.51 -14.32
C LEU A 76 -11.13 -1.45 -14.04
N ASN A 77 -11.61 -1.49 -12.79
CA ASN A 77 -12.76 -2.27 -12.38
C ASN A 77 -13.66 -1.47 -11.43
N PRO A 78 -14.68 -0.76 -11.95
CA PRO A 78 -15.61 0.02 -11.12
C PRO A 78 -16.43 -0.79 -10.12
N ALA A 79 -16.49 -2.12 -10.28
CA ALA A 79 -17.20 -3.03 -9.38
C ALA A 79 -16.29 -3.57 -8.25
N ASP A 80 -15.00 -3.22 -8.20
CA ASP A 80 -14.12 -3.64 -7.11
C ASP A 80 -14.47 -2.89 -5.82
N LEU A 81 -15.27 -3.54 -4.98
CA LEU A 81 -15.70 -3.02 -3.68
C LEU A 81 -14.52 -2.69 -2.75
N HIS A 82 -13.39 -3.40 -2.87
CA HIS A 82 -12.23 -3.13 -2.03
C HIS A 82 -11.55 -1.84 -2.46
N ALA A 83 -11.41 -1.59 -3.77
CA ALA A 83 -10.87 -0.34 -4.28
C ALA A 83 -11.75 0.85 -3.84
N LEU A 84 -13.07 0.73 -3.99
CA LEU A 84 -14.01 1.77 -3.56
C LEU A 84 -13.94 2.01 -2.04
N TYR A 85 -13.89 0.95 -1.23
CA TYR A 85 -13.72 1.08 0.22
C TYR A 85 -12.39 1.74 0.60
N GLY A 86 -11.31 1.40 -0.11
CA GLY A 86 -10.00 2.02 0.03
C GLY A 86 -10.03 3.53 -0.20
N ILE A 87 -10.72 4.00 -1.25
CA ILE A 87 -10.93 5.44 -1.53
C ILE A 87 -11.65 6.13 -0.36
N VAL A 88 -12.68 5.49 0.20
CA VAL A 88 -13.40 6.03 1.36
C VAL A 88 -12.47 6.13 2.57
N LEU A 89 -11.72 5.07 2.88
CA LEU A 89 -10.76 5.03 3.99
C LEU A 89 -9.70 6.14 3.93
N VAL A 90 -9.06 6.33 2.78
CA VAL A 90 -8.03 7.38 2.60
C VAL A 90 -8.65 8.79 2.63
N SER A 91 -9.91 8.92 2.24
CA SER A 91 -10.64 10.19 2.30
C SER A 91 -10.95 10.58 3.75
N PHE A 92 -11.36 9.64 4.59
CA PHE A 92 -11.56 9.89 6.03
C PHE A 92 -10.25 10.22 6.74
N ASN A 93 -9.16 9.51 6.46
CA ASN A 93 -7.87 9.82 7.08
C ASN A 93 -7.32 11.20 6.70
N ALA A 94 -7.58 11.66 5.47
CA ALA A 94 -7.14 12.99 5.04
C ALA A 94 -7.90 14.16 5.70
N ILE A 95 -9.02 13.90 6.40
CA ILE A 95 -9.80 14.92 7.13
C ILE A 95 -9.20 15.21 8.52
N PHE A 96 -8.34 14.32 9.03
CA PHE A 96 -7.77 14.41 10.38
C PHE A 96 -6.31 14.88 10.42
N TYR A 97 -5.78 15.39 9.31
CA TYR A 97 -4.49 16.10 9.21
C TYR A 97 -4.73 17.57 8.86
#